data_AF-M9RVS5-F1
#
_entry.id   AF-M9RVS5-F1
#
_cell.length_a   1.000
_cell.length_b   1.000
_cell.length_c   1.000
_cell.angle_alpha   90.00
_cell.angle_beta   90.00
_cell.angle_gamma   90.00
#
_symmetry.space_group_name_H-M   'P 1'
#
loop_
_entity.id
_entity.type
_entity.pdbx_description
1 polymer ?
#
loop_
_entity_poly.entity_id
_entity_poly.type
_entity_poly.pdbx_seq_one_letter_code
_entity_poly.pdbx_strand_id
1 'polypeptide(L)' 'MQRFRSMQSLQKFVAVHASIDNHFNQERALCSRDNFKLNRAAALAEWRQLCSA' A
#
# COMPACT_ATOMS: atom_id res chain seq x y z
N MET A 1 14.56 -6.39 -2.27
CA MET A 1 14.37 -6.26 -3.74
C MET A 1 15.33 -7.20 -4.44
N GLN A 2 14.82 -8.15 -5.22
CA GLN A 2 15.63 -8.98 -6.11
C GLN A 2 16.15 -8.14 -7.30
N ARG A 3 17.16 -8.62 -8.03
CA ARG A 3 17.69 -7.91 -9.20
C ARG A 3 16.67 -7.93 -10.34
N PHE A 4 16.25 -6.75 -10.78
CA PHE A 4 15.42 -6.58 -11.98
C PHE A 4 16.29 -6.62 -13.23
N ARG A 5 15.81 -7.30 -14.28
CA ARG A 5 16.53 -7.39 -15.57
C ARG A 5 16.43 -6.11 -16.41
N SER A 6 15.48 -5.21 -16.09
CA SER A 6 15.31 -3.93 -16.77
C SER A 6 14.81 -2.83 -15.82
N MET A 7 15.19 -1.58 -16.10
CA MET A 7 14.71 -0.41 -15.36
C MET A 7 13.20 -0.24 -15.45
N GLN A 8 12.60 -0.54 -16.61
CA GLN A 8 11.16 -0.41 -16.80
C GLN A 8 10.37 -1.35 -15.88
N SER A 9 10.83 -2.59 -15.70
CA SER A 9 10.19 -3.55 -14.80
C SER A 9 10.34 -3.14 -13.33
N LEU A 10 11.52 -2.61 -12.95
CA LEU A 10 11.76 -2.04 -11.63
C LEU A 10 10.81 -0.86 -11.35
N GLN A 11 10.67 0.08 -12.29
CA GLN A 11 9.83 1.26 -12.11
C GLN A 11 8.35 0.88 -11.89
N LYS A 12 7.83 -0.04 -12.71
CA LYS A 12 6.46 -0.54 -12.54
C LYS A 12 6.26 -1.21 -11.18
N PHE A 13 7.21 -2.06 -10.79
CA PHE A 13 7.15 -2.75 -9.50
C PHE A 13 7.19 -1.75 -8.34
N VAL A 14 8.14 -0.82 -8.34
CA VAL A 14 8.31 0.16 -7.26
C VAL A 14 7.10 1.07 -7.15
N ALA A 15 6.52 1.51 -8.28
CA ALA A 15 5.31 2.34 -8.27
C ALA A 15 4.13 1.62 -7.59
N VAL A 16 3.87 0.36 -7.96
CA VAL A 16 2.79 -0.44 -7.36
C VAL A 16 3.08 -0.72 -5.89
N HIS A 17 4.31 -1.14 -5.57
CA HIS A 17 4.72 -1.42 -4.19
C HIS A 17 4.55 -0.17 -3.30
N ALA A 18 5.04 0.98 -3.74
CA ALA A 18 4.93 2.24 -2.98
C ALA A 18 3.48 2.68 -2.81
N SER A 19 2.63 2.49 -3.83
CA SER A 19 1.20 2.80 -3.72
C SER A 19 0.51 1.95 -2.65
N ILE A 20 0.79 0.65 -2.62
CA ILE A 20 0.23 -0.27 -1.60
C ILE A 20 0.76 0.11 -0.21
N ASP A 21 2.08 0.28 -0.06
CA ASP A 21 2.69 0.62 1.23
C ASP A 21 2.11 1.93 1.78
N ASN A 22 2.03 2.97 0.95
CA ASN A 22 1.50 4.28 1.37
C ASN A 22 0.02 4.20 1.76
N HIS A 23 -0.80 3.45 1.01
CA HIS A 23 -2.23 3.33 1.31
C HIS A 23 -2.48 2.60 2.64
N PHE A 24 -1.80 1.48 2.88
CA PHE A 24 -1.98 0.71 4.12
C PHE A 24 -1.26 1.29 5.33
N ASN A 25 -0.23 2.13 5.10
CA ASN A 25 0.60 2.72 6.14
C ASN A 25 0.29 4.22 6.37
N GLN A 26 -0.85 4.69 5.88
CA GLN A 26 -1.26 6.08 5.96
C GLN A 26 -1.18 6.61 7.40
N GLU A 27 -0.48 7.74 7.56
CA GLU A 27 -0.38 8.50 8.82
C GLU A 27 0.14 7.70 10.02
N ARG A 28 0.83 6.57 9.81
CA ARG A 28 1.29 5.68 10.91
C ARG A 28 2.04 6.41 12.03
N ALA A 29 2.85 7.41 11.69
CA ALA A 29 3.64 8.18 12.66
C ALA A 29 2.89 9.40 13.23
N LEU A 30 1.74 9.76 12.65
CA LEU A 30 0.99 10.98 12.96
C LEU A 30 -0.30 10.70 13.75
N CYS A 31 -0.78 9.45 13.76
CA CYS A 31 -2.01 9.06 14.44
C CYS A 31 -1.75 8.07 15.60
N SER A 32 -2.71 8.00 16.53
CA SER A 32 -2.68 7.00 17.60
C SER A 32 -2.77 5.59 17.03
N ARG A 33 -2.35 4.59 17.81
CA ARG A 33 -2.40 3.19 17.36
C ARG A 33 -3.81 2.71 17.03
N ASP A 34 -4.83 3.24 17.69
CA ASP A 34 -6.22 2.88 17.43
C ASP A 34 -6.74 3.51 16.15
N ASN A 35 -6.43 4.79 15.90
CA ASN A 35 -6.75 5.45 14.63
C ASN A 35 -6.05 4.77 13.45
N PHE A 36 -4.77 4.39 13.62
CA PHE A 36 -4.04 3.62 12.61
C PHE A 36 -4.72 2.29 12.26
N LYS A 37 -5.22 1.56 13.27
CA LYS A 37 -5.94 0.29 13.04
C LYS A 37 -7.25 0.50 12.28
N LEU A 38 -8.00 1.55 12.64
CA LEU A 38 -9.25 1.92 11.95
C LEU A 38 -8.98 2.26 10.48
N ASN A 39 -8.01 3.13 10.22
CA ASN A 39 -7.63 3.51 8.85
C ASN A 39 -7.16 2.29 8.04
N ARG A 40 -6.34 1.42 8.64
CA ARG A 40 -5.88 0.20 7.97
C ARG A 40 -7.01 -0.78 7.68
N ALA A 41 -8.02 -0.86 8.53
CA ALA A 41 -9.20 -1.70 8.31
C ALA A 41 -10.07 -1.16 7.16
N ALA A 42 -10.25 0.16 7.10
CA ALA A 42 -10.94 0.84 5.99
C ALA A 42 -10.22 0.61 4.65
N ALA A 43 -8.91 0.86 4.61
CA ALA A 43 -8.06 0.60 3.43
C ALA A 43 -8.17 -0.86 2.94
N LEU A 44 -8.24 -1.84 3.85
CA LEU A 44 -8.42 -3.24 3.47
C LEU A 44 -9.81 -3.53 2.89
N ALA A 45 -10.86 -2.90 3.41
CA ALA A 45 -12.21 -3.04 2.88
C ALA A 45 -12.32 -2.46 1.46
N GLU A 46 -11.78 -1.25 1.25
CA GLU A 46 -11.67 -0.61 -0.07
C GLU A 46 -10.89 -1.48 -1.05
N TRP A 47 -9.72 -1.99 -0.65
CA TRP A 47 -8.91 -2.86 -1.49
C TRP A 47 -9.64 -4.14 -1.92
N ARG A 48 -10.38 -4.78 -1.00
CA ARG A 48 -11.18 -5.96 -1.30
C ARG A 48 -12.30 -5.67 -2.29
N GLN A 49 -12.96 -4.51 -2.17
CA GLN A 49 -13.99 -4.08 -3.12
C GLN A 49 -13.41 -3.93 -4.52
N LEU A 50 -12.23 -3.30 -4.65
CA LEU A 50 -11.54 -3.16 -5.94
C LEU A 50 -11.15 -4.51 -6.56
N CYS A 51 -10.79 -5.52 -5.75
CA CYS A 51 -10.47 -6.86 -6.23
C CYS A 51 -11.70 -7.73 -6.56
N SER A 52 -12.88 -7.35 -6.09
CA SER A 52 -14.14 -8.07 -6.33
C SER A 52 -14.93 -7.57 -7.55
N ALA A 53 -14.44 -6.51 -8.20
CA ALA A 53 -14.98 -5.97 -9.45
C ALA A 53 -14.42 -6.70 -10.67
#